data_AF-A0A348XLI9-F1
#
_entry.id   AF-A0A348XLI9-F1
#
_cell.length_a   1.000
_cell.length_b   1.000
_cell.length_c   1.000
_cell.angle_alpha   90.00
_cell.angle_beta   90.00
_cell.angle_gamma   90.00
#
_symmetry.space_group_name_H-M   'P 1'
#
loop_
_entity.id
_entity.type
_entity.pdbx_description
1 polymer ?
#
loop_
_entity_poly.entity_id
_entity_poly.type
_entity_poly.pdbx_seq_one_letter_code
_entity_poly.pdbx_strand_id
1 'polypeptide(L)'
;MMFAANAAANWRLPKLGKKKPKRIEALVVTGNFVESRVLAELIQQRLEQPMLLLPTGSEDDRCYYVPPSGQSLEVDDGDFLEFVRFLRPKKVLFLGSERYAPQAFHDKLIGAEIPTWAINNEDWGQIAASTEDLLQVKNLHLDYLVLIEQVDADGRIVSPVNHTIFGEYVVGDGRQGKEWIDRRKKLEAEAVDAAAAKAKAEAEAAAKAAPAPQTGPTYQANAHAPPLPSASRVSPVHRPSPRIHRHRNAKRSRMFWDSK
;
A
#
# COMPACT_ATOMS: atom_id res chain seq x y z
N MET A 1 -29.52 -22.55 37.86
CA MET A 1 -29.32 -22.91 36.44
C MET A 1 -28.32 -21.93 35.87
N MET A 2 -27.22 -22.46 35.33
CA MET A 2 -26.04 -21.71 34.87
C MET A 2 -26.39 -20.93 33.59
N PHE A 3 -26.11 -19.62 33.58
CA PHE A 3 -26.04 -18.85 32.35
C PHE A 3 -24.70 -19.13 31.67
N ALA A 4 -24.76 -19.34 30.36
CA ALA A 4 -23.64 -19.71 29.50
C ALA A 4 -22.45 -18.74 29.68
N ALA A 5 -21.27 -19.31 29.83
CA ALA A 5 -20.02 -18.57 29.79
C ALA A 5 -19.83 -17.94 28.41
N ASN A 6 -19.70 -16.62 28.39
CA ASN A 6 -19.29 -15.84 27.22
C ASN A 6 -18.04 -16.48 26.59
N ALA A 7 -18.09 -16.68 25.28
CA ALA A 7 -16.93 -16.99 24.45
C ALA A 7 -16.03 -15.75 24.38
N ALA A 8 -15.33 -15.45 25.48
CA ALA A 8 -14.29 -14.44 25.50
C ALA A 8 -13.20 -14.85 24.50
N ALA A 9 -12.88 -13.92 23.61
CA ALA A 9 -12.08 -14.09 22.43
C ALA A 9 -10.72 -14.78 22.71
N ASN A 10 -10.53 -15.96 22.12
CA ASN A 10 -9.36 -16.80 22.35
C ASN A 10 -8.15 -16.41 21.47
N TRP A 11 -8.13 -15.21 20.88
CA TRP A 11 -7.02 -14.70 20.06
C TRP A 11 -5.71 -14.54 20.84
N ARG A 12 -5.81 -14.49 22.18
CA ARG A 12 -4.66 -14.49 23.10
C ARG A 12 -3.95 -15.84 23.23
N LEU A 13 -4.51 -16.95 22.70
CA LEU A 13 -3.84 -18.25 22.70
C LEU A 13 -3.12 -18.49 21.36
N PRO A 14 -1.78 -18.61 21.34
CA PRO A 14 -1.06 -18.91 20.13
C PRO A 14 -1.25 -20.39 19.78
N LYS A 15 -2.12 -20.68 18.80
CA LYS A 15 -1.93 -21.85 17.91
C LYS A 15 -1.38 -21.38 16.57
N LEU A 16 -0.39 -20.50 16.60
CA LEU A 16 0.37 -20.11 15.43
C LEU A 16 1.41 -21.19 15.14
N GLY A 17 1.28 -21.84 13.99
CA GLY A 17 2.22 -22.87 13.53
C GLY A 17 3.68 -22.38 13.50
N LYS A 18 4.62 -23.32 13.33
CA LYS A 18 6.08 -23.18 13.50
C LYS A 18 6.79 -22.12 12.61
N LYS A 19 6.07 -21.29 11.85
CA LYS A 19 6.65 -20.20 11.05
C LYS A 19 6.60 -18.90 11.87
N LYS A 20 7.71 -18.16 11.90
CA LYS A 20 7.73 -16.81 12.49
C LYS A 20 6.63 -15.98 11.80
N PRO A 21 5.73 -15.30 12.54
CA PRO A 21 4.72 -14.48 11.93
C PRO A 21 5.39 -13.42 11.05
N LYS A 22 4.99 -13.35 9.77
CA LYS A 22 5.41 -12.28 8.87
C LYS A 22 4.95 -10.96 9.49
N ARG A 23 5.82 -9.95 9.48
CA ARG A 23 5.47 -8.63 10.01
C ARG A 23 4.32 -8.04 9.20
N ILE A 24 3.33 -7.46 9.88
CA ILE A 24 2.22 -6.77 9.24
C ILE A 24 2.70 -5.36 8.83
N GLU A 25 2.85 -5.17 7.53
CA GLU A 25 3.30 -3.92 6.89
C GLU A 25 2.16 -2.93 6.71
N ALA A 26 0.95 -3.42 6.44
CA ALA A 26 -0.28 -2.64 6.41
C ALA A 26 -1.42 -3.53 6.91
N LEU A 27 -2.22 -3.01 7.84
CA LEU A 27 -3.50 -3.60 8.21
C LEU A 27 -4.59 -2.86 7.45
N VAL A 28 -5.24 -3.53 6.50
CA VAL A 28 -6.37 -2.96 5.75
C VAL A 28 -7.62 -3.04 6.61
N VAL A 29 -8.37 -1.95 6.70
CA VAL A 29 -9.61 -1.87 7.49
C VAL A 29 -10.72 -1.30 6.60
N THR A 30 -11.81 -2.02 6.46
CA THR A 30 -12.96 -1.60 5.65
C THR A 30 -14.22 -2.37 6.04
N GLY A 31 -15.38 -2.06 5.46
CA GLY A 31 -16.65 -2.71 5.77
C GLY A 31 -16.80 -4.04 5.06
N ASN A 32 -17.73 -4.89 5.52
CA ASN A 32 -18.05 -6.16 4.88
C ASN A 32 -19.08 -5.99 3.73
N PHE A 33 -18.72 -5.21 2.70
CA PHE A 33 -19.48 -5.07 1.45
C PHE A 33 -18.72 -5.70 0.29
N VAL A 34 -19.39 -5.95 -0.84
CA VAL A 34 -18.78 -6.62 -2.00
C VAL A 34 -17.62 -5.80 -2.55
N GLU A 35 -17.84 -4.52 -2.83
CA GLU A 35 -16.87 -3.61 -3.44
C GLU A 35 -15.63 -3.44 -2.55
N SER A 36 -15.87 -3.19 -1.25
CA SER A 36 -14.80 -3.01 -0.27
C SER A 36 -13.97 -4.27 -0.08
N ARG A 37 -14.65 -5.43 -0.01
CA ARG A 37 -14.00 -6.70 0.27
C ARG A 37 -13.21 -7.22 -0.94
N VAL A 38 -13.70 -7.03 -2.17
CA VAL A 38 -12.95 -7.36 -3.39
C VAL A 38 -11.60 -6.63 -3.41
N LEU A 39 -11.58 -5.32 -3.11
CA LEU A 39 -10.32 -4.58 -3.05
C LEU A 39 -9.42 -5.07 -1.91
N ALA A 40 -9.97 -5.28 -0.71
CA ALA A 40 -9.21 -5.74 0.45
C ALA A 40 -8.57 -7.13 0.22
N GLU A 41 -9.28 -8.04 -0.43
CA GLU A 41 -8.78 -9.37 -0.78
C GLU A 41 -7.76 -9.32 -1.91
N LEU A 42 -7.95 -8.46 -2.91
CA LEU A 42 -6.93 -8.23 -3.93
C LEU A 42 -5.62 -7.71 -3.31
N ILE A 43 -5.70 -6.79 -2.34
CA ILE A 43 -4.52 -6.32 -1.57
C ILE A 43 -3.91 -7.46 -0.77
N GLN A 44 -4.72 -8.26 -0.07
CA GLN A 44 -4.26 -9.40 0.71
C GLN A 44 -3.54 -10.44 -0.16
N GLN A 45 -4.07 -10.78 -1.33
CA GLN A 45 -3.44 -11.72 -2.27
C GLN A 45 -2.09 -11.20 -2.78
N ARG A 46 -2.00 -9.89 -3.05
CA ARG A 46 -0.77 -9.28 -3.59
C ARG A 46 0.32 -9.12 -2.55
N LEU A 47 -0.05 -8.78 -1.32
CA LEU A 47 0.90 -8.36 -0.29
C LEU A 47 1.01 -9.32 0.90
N GLU A 48 0.18 -10.37 0.94
CA GLU A 48 0.00 -11.26 2.09
C GLU A 48 -0.23 -10.46 3.39
N GLN A 49 -1.07 -9.43 3.31
CA GLN A 49 -1.42 -8.58 4.46
C GLN A 49 -2.81 -8.94 4.99
N PRO A 50 -3.01 -8.95 6.32
CA PRO A 50 -4.33 -9.18 6.90
C PRO A 50 -5.26 -7.99 6.66
N MET A 51 -6.56 -8.26 6.79
CA MET A 51 -7.59 -7.23 6.83
C MET A 51 -8.49 -7.38 8.07
N LEU A 52 -9.11 -6.27 8.47
CA LEU A 52 -10.24 -6.22 9.38
C LEU A 52 -11.48 -5.75 8.61
N LEU A 53 -12.53 -6.55 8.68
CA LEU A 53 -13.85 -6.22 8.16
C LEU A 53 -14.68 -5.67 9.32
N LEU A 54 -15.08 -4.40 9.22
CA LEU A 54 -15.84 -3.69 10.24
C LEU A 54 -17.34 -4.00 10.12
N PRO A 55 -18.07 -3.89 11.24
CA PRO A 55 -19.52 -3.93 11.24
C PRO A 55 -20.10 -2.69 10.56
N THR A 56 -21.13 -2.88 9.74
CA THR A 56 -21.72 -1.83 8.89
C THR A 56 -23.20 -1.54 9.21
N GLY A 57 -23.73 -2.18 10.27
CA GLY A 57 -24.94 -1.73 10.96
C GLY A 57 -26.28 -2.14 10.33
N SER A 58 -26.30 -2.83 9.18
CA SER A 58 -27.55 -3.30 8.55
C SER A 58 -27.74 -4.81 8.56
N GLU A 59 -26.67 -5.60 8.42
CA GLU A 59 -26.76 -7.07 8.30
C GLU A 59 -25.67 -7.81 9.09
N ASP A 60 -24.55 -7.15 9.38
CA ASP A 60 -23.42 -7.71 10.10
C ASP A 60 -22.93 -6.72 11.16
N ASP A 61 -23.11 -7.11 12.41
CA ASP A 61 -22.74 -6.33 13.60
C ASP A 61 -21.38 -6.74 14.17
N ARG A 62 -20.69 -7.66 13.50
CA ARG A 62 -19.42 -8.23 13.95
C ARG A 62 -18.24 -7.68 13.17
N CYS A 63 -17.10 -7.56 13.86
CA CYS A 63 -15.83 -7.31 13.22
C CYS A 63 -15.14 -8.65 12.94
N TYR A 64 -14.55 -8.82 11.76
CA TYR A 64 -13.80 -10.02 11.40
C TYR A 64 -12.35 -9.70 11.05
N TYR A 65 -11.44 -10.39 11.70
CA TYR A 65 -10.06 -10.48 11.28
C TYR A 65 -9.88 -11.60 10.26
N VAL A 66 -9.38 -11.24 9.08
CA VAL A 66 -9.09 -12.20 8.01
C VAL A 66 -7.57 -12.24 7.81
N PRO A 67 -6.88 -13.29 8.30
CA PRO A 67 -5.44 -13.43 8.07
C PRO A 67 -5.15 -13.75 6.59
N PRO A 68 -3.93 -13.51 6.09
CA PRO A 68 -3.54 -13.89 4.72
C PRO A 68 -3.69 -15.37 4.42
N SER A 69 -3.68 -16.20 5.46
CA SER A 69 -3.90 -17.64 5.38
C SER A 69 -4.47 -18.14 6.70
N GLY A 70 -5.37 -19.12 6.64
CA GLY A 70 -6.02 -19.69 7.81
C GLY A 70 -7.48 -19.29 7.91
N GLN A 71 -8.05 -19.49 9.10
CA GLN A 71 -9.45 -19.19 9.38
C GLN A 71 -9.59 -17.75 9.87
N SER A 72 -10.67 -17.09 9.44
CA SER A 72 -11.08 -15.80 9.96
C SER A 72 -11.49 -15.91 11.43
N LEU A 73 -11.29 -14.83 12.17
CA LEU A 73 -11.61 -14.73 13.59
C LEU A 73 -12.57 -13.57 13.80
N GLU A 74 -13.61 -13.79 14.59
CA GLU A 74 -14.47 -12.71 15.09
C GLU A 74 -13.71 -11.90 16.14
N VAL A 75 -13.83 -10.58 16.07
CA VAL A 75 -13.24 -9.62 16.99
C VAL A 75 -14.37 -8.80 17.58
N ASP A 76 -14.46 -8.76 18.91
CA ASP A 76 -15.44 -7.90 19.57
C ASP A 76 -15.12 -6.43 19.32
N ASP A 77 -16.15 -5.61 19.08
CA ASP A 77 -15.97 -4.16 18.85
C ASP A 77 -15.24 -3.47 20.03
N GLY A 78 -15.51 -3.92 21.25
CA GLY A 78 -14.82 -3.46 22.47
C GLY A 78 -13.33 -3.79 22.50
N ASP A 79 -12.92 -4.86 21.83
CA ASP A 79 -11.54 -5.34 21.79
C ASP A 79 -10.75 -4.78 20.60
N PHE A 80 -11.38 -4.05 19.67
CA PHE A 80 -10.77 -3.58 18.43
C PHE A 80 -9.38 -2.94 18.63
N LEU A 81 -9.27 -1.96 19.54
CA LEU A 81 -8.01 -1.27 19.80
C LEU A 81 -6.94 -2.22 20.37
N GLU A 82 -7.32 -3.08 21.32
CA GLU A 82 -6.38 -4.02 21.91
C GLU A 82 -5.89 -5.05 20.87
N PHE A 83 -6.81 -5.51 20.02
CA PHE A 83 -6.53 -6.44 18.94
C PHE A 83 -5.57 -5.82 17.90
N VAL A 84 -5.82 -4.59 17.45
CA VAL A 84 -4.90 -3.88 16.54
C VAL A 84 -3.52 -3.68 17.18
N ARG A 85 -3.45 -3.34 18.48
CA ARG A 85 -2.19 -3.22 19.21
C ARG A 85 -1.46 -4.56 19.36
N PHE A 86 -2.20 -5.67 19.50
CA PHE A 86 -1.63 -7.01 19.51
C PHE A 86 -1.00 -7.38 18.17
N LEU A 87 -1.66 -7.04 17.06
CA LEU A 87 -1.15 -7.28 15.70
C LEU A 87 0.13 -6.48 15.40
N ARG A 88 0.33 -5.32 16.04
CA ARG A 88 1.49 -4.42 15.84
C ARG A 88 1.75 -4.10 14.36
N PRO A 89 0.75 -3.62 13.60
CA PRO A 89 0.98 -3.25 12.21
C PRO A 89 1.91 -2.04 12.10
N LYS A 90 2.66 -1.96 11.00
CA LYS A 90 3.46 -0.76 10.66
C LYS A 90 2.57 0.45 10.38
N LYS A 91 1.38 0.22 9.81
CA LYS A 91 0.35 1.22 9.56
C LYS A 91 -1.03 0.58 9.47
N VAL A 92 -2.06 1.35 9.75
CA VAL A 92 -3.46 0.99 9.53
C VAL A 92 -4.00 1.83 8.37
N LEU A 93 -4.67 1.18 7.41
CA LEU A 93 -5.24 1.83 6.23
C LEU A 93 -6.75 1.60 6.20
N PHE A 94 -7.51 2.66 6.47
CA PHE A 94 -8.97 2.68 6.32
C PHE A 94 -9.34 2.96 4.86
N LEU A 95 -10.21 2.13 4.29
CA LEU A 95 -10.69 2.26 2.91
C LEU A 95 -12.20 2.46 2.89
N GLY A 96 -12.64 3.48 2.14
CA GLY A 96 -14.05 3.81 1.94
C GLY A 96 -14.52 4.97 2.79
N SER A 97 -15.74 5.41 2.51
CA SER A 97 -16.43 6.44 3.29
C SER A 97 -16.89 5.95 4.66
N GLU A 98 -17.53 6.82 5.43
CA GLU A 98 -18.08 6.49 6.76
C GLU A 98 -19.04 5.29 6.74
N ARG A 99 -19.69 5.01 5.61
CA ARG A 99 -20.53 3.82 5.42
C ARG A 99 -19.74 2.52 5.53
N TYR A 100 -18.51 2.50 5.03
CA TYR A 100 -17.66 1.32 4.94
C TYR A 100 -16.66 1.27 6.09
N ALA A 101 -16.11 2.43 6.45
CA ALA A 101 -15.14 2.61 7.51
C ALA A 101 -15.65 3.64 8.52
N PRO A 102 -16.53 3.25 9.47
CA PRO A 102 -17.12 4.19 10.40
C PRO A 102 -16.06 4.94 11.21
N GLN A 103 -16.25 6.26 11.34
CA GLN A 103 -15.28 7.15 11.99
C GLN A 103 -14.99 6.73 13.43
N ALA A 104 -15.96 6.14 14.12
CA ALA A 104 -15.79 5.60 15.48
C ALA A 104 -14.60 4.63 15.62
N PHE A 105 -14.31 3.81 14.60
CA PHE A 105 -13.16 2.91 14.62
C PHE A 105 -11.84 3.62 14.38
N HIS A 106 -11.84 4.63 13.50
CA HIS A 106 -10.69 5.48 13.29
C HIS A 106 -10.33 6.25 14.58
N ASP A 107 -11.34 6.78 15.27
CA ASP A 107 -11.17 7.54 16.50
C ASP A 107 -10.60 6.70 17.65
N LYS A 108 -10.93 5.40 17.70
CA LYS A 108 -10.32 4.45 18.66
C LYS A 108 -8.79 4.34 18.53
N LEU A 109 -8.22 4.65 17.36
CA LEU A 109 -6.78 4.58 17.10
C LEU A 109 -6.06 5.92 17.32
N ILE A 110 -6.80 7.01 17.54
CA ILE A 110 -6.21 8.31 17.86
C ILE A 110 -5.43 8.19 19.17
N GLY A 111 -4.14 8.50 19.13
CA GLY A 111 -3.23 8.39 20.29
C GLY A 111 -2.63 7.00 20.52
N ALA A 112 -2.94 5.99 19.69
CA ALA A 112 -2.41 4.63 19.84
C ALA A 112 -0.95 4.44 19.37
N GLU A 113 -0.25 5.51 18.99
CA GLU A 113 1.10 5.50 18.37
C GLU A 113 1.23 4.65 17.09
N ILE A 114 0.11 4.28 16.46
CA ILE A 114 0.08 3.51 15.21
C ILE A 114 -0.25 4.47 14.06
N PRO A 115 0.62 4.61 13.05
CA PRO A 115 0.33 5.43 11.87
C PRO A 115 -0.96 4.97 11.20
N THR A 116 -1.92 5.88 11.09
CA THR A 116 -3.24 5.60 10.53
C THR A 116 -3.48 6.50 9.34
N TRP A 117 -3.90 5.91 8.22
CA TRP A 117 -4.25 6.60 6.98
C TRP A 117 -5.68 6.22 6.60
N ALA A 118 -6.40 7.15 5.99
CA ALA A 118 -7.74 6.94 5.49
C ALA A 118 -7.84 7.42 4.03
N ILE A 119 -8.37 6.57 3.16
CA ILE A 119 -8.77 6.93 1.80
C ILE A 119 -10.30 6.98 1.79
N ASN A 120 -10.82 8.17 2.13
CA ASN A 120 -12.26 8.42 2.28
C ASN A 120 -12.85 8.89 0.94
N ASN A 121 -13.55 8.00 0.25
CA ASN A 121 -14.27 8.26 -0.98
C ASN A 121 -15.44 7.27 -1.10
N GLU A 122 -16.40 7.55 -1.98
CA GLU A 122 -17.47 6.63 -2.37
C GLU A 122 -17.13 5.85 -3.66
N ASP A 123 -16.27 6.41 -4.51
CA ASP A 123 -15.83 5.77 -5.76
C ASP A 123 -14.69 4.78 -5.50
N TRP A 124 -15.02 3.50 -5.51
CA TRP A 124 -14.04 2.43 -5.28
C TRP A 124 -12.97 2.31 -6.36
N GLY A 125 -13.21 2.76 -7.59
CA GLY A 125 -12.17 2.85 -8.62
C GLY A 125 -11.10 3.86 -8.22
N GLN A 126 -11.52 5.02 -7.70
CA GLN A 126 -10.59 6.05 -7.17
C GLN A 126 -9.88 5.58 -5.89
N ILE A 127 -10.58 4.85 -5.01
CA ILE A 127 -9.96 4.24 -3.82
C ILE A 127 -8.87 3.25 -4.25
N ALA A 128 -9.16 2.38 -5.23
CA ALA A 128 -8.21 1.40 -5.72
C ALA A 128 -6.97 2.07 -6.36
N ALA A 129 -7.17 3.12 -7.16
CA ALA A 129 -6.07 3.91 -7.73
C ALA A 129 -5.22 4.61 -6.65
N SER A 130 -5.85 5.23 -5.66
CA SER A 130 -5.14 5.88 -4.55
C SER A 130 -4.38 4.86 -3.69
N THR A 131 -4.96 3.67 -3.52
CA THR A 131 -4.36 2.57 -2.76
C THR A 131 -3.18 1.96 -3.51
N GLU A 132 -3.28 1.83 -4.83
CA GLU A 132 -2.18 1.42 -5.71
C GLU A 132 -0.95 2.31 -5.50
N ASP A 133 -1.14 3.62 -5.56
CA ASP A 133 -0.07 4.60 -5.39
C ASP A 133 0.52 4.53 -3.97
N LEU A 134 -0.35 4.46 -2.95
CA LEU A 134 0.04 4.46 -1.55
C LEU A 134 0.79 3.20 -1.13
N LEU A 135 0.37 2.04 -1.63
CA LEU A 135 0.99 0.74 -1.34
C LEU A 135 2.06 0.35 -2.36
N GLN A 136 2.22 1.12 -3.44
CA GLN A 136 3.13 0.86 -4.56
C GLN A 136 2.88 -0.51 -5.22
N VAL A 137 1.61 -0.87 -5.39
CA VAL A 137 1.20 -2.17 -5.97
C VAL A 137 0.71 -1.97 -7.39
N LYS A 138 1.57 -2.33 -8.36
CA LYS A 138 1.26 -2.14 -9.79
C LYS A 138 -0.02 -2.87 -10.21
N ASN A 139 -0.82 -2.16 -11.01
CA ASN A 139 -2.04 -2.62 -11.66
C ASN A 139 -3.15 -3.07 -10.68
N LEU A 140 -3.06 -2.69 -9.40
CA LEU A 140 -4.09 -2.99 -8.41
C LEU A 140 -5.44 -2.38 -8.83
N HIS A 141 -5.45 -1.15 -9.34
CA HIS A 141 -6.68 -0.47 -9.77
C HIS A 141 -7.31 -1.15 -10.97
N LEU A 142 -6.51 -1.53 -11.99
CA LEU A 142 -7.01 -2.21 -13.17
C LEU A 142 -7.57 -3.58 -12.81
N ASP A 143 -6.82 -4.35 -12.01
CA ASP A 143 -7.25 -5.66 -11.57
C ASP A 143 -8.55 -5.58 -10.74
N TYR A 144 -8.71 -4.55 -9.91
CA TYR A 144 -9.95 -4.26 -9.19
C TYR A 144 -11.13 -3.98 -10.15
N LEU A 145 -10.95 -3.09 -11.14
CA LEU A 145 -12.02 -2.73 -12.09
C LEU A 145 -12.50 -3.94 -12.89
N VAL A 146 -11.59 -4.83 -13.31
CA VAL A 146 -11.99 -6.05 -14.01
C VAL A 146 -12.74 -7.01 -13.09
N LEU A 147 -12.27 -7.17 -11.84
CA LEU A 147 -12.90 -8.08 -10.89
C LEU A 147 -14.33 -7.62 -10.55
N ILE A 148 -14.54 -6.33 -10.26
CA ILE A 148 -15.86 -5.85 -9.87
C ILE A 148 -16.88 -5.95 -11.01
N GLU A 149 -16.46 -5.69 -12.26
CA GLU A 149 -17.29 -5.89 -13.46
C GLU A 149 -17.73 -7.35 -13.63
N GLN A 150 -16.87 -8.32 -13.26
CA GLN A 150 -17.21 -9.74 -13.28
C GLN A 150 -18.18 -10.13 -12.16
N VAL A 151 -18.02 -9.56 -10.95
CA VAL A 151 -18.95 -9.81 -9.84
C VAL A 151 -20.35 -9.34 -10.19
N ASP A 152 -20.47 -8.17 -10.82
CA ASP A 152 -21.75 -7.60 -11.24
C ASP A 152 -22.43 -8.42 -12.35
N ALA A 153 -21.66 -9.05 -13.25
CA ALA A 153 -22.18 -9.82 -14.37
C ALA A 153 -22.65 -11.24 -13.98
N ASP A 154 -21.88 -11.94 -13.13
CA ASP A 154 -22.11 -13.35 -12.82
C ASP A 154 -22.71 -13.59 -11.42
N GLY A 155 -22.81 -12.54 -10.59
CA GLY A 155 -23.18 -12.64 -9.18
C GLY A 155 -22.21 -13.49 -8.35
N ARG A 156 -21.03 -13.81 -8.91
CA ARG A 156 -19.99 -14.69 -8.36
C ARG A 156 -18.61 -14.12 -8.66
N ILE A 157 -17.67 -14.28 -7.74
CA ILE A 157 -16.32 -13.73 -7.87
C ILE A 157 -15.37 -14.81 -8.40
N VAL A 158 -14.80 -14.60 -9.59
CA VAL A 158 -13.80 -15.50 -10.18
C VAL A 158 -12.46 -14.78 -10.25
N SER A 159 -11.56 -15.06 -9.30
CA SER A 159 -10.18 -14.54 -9.38
C SER A 159 -9.34 -15.37 -10.37
N PRO A 160 -8.57 -14.73 -11.28
CA PRO A 160 -7.69 -15.42 -12.22
C PRO A 160 -6.35 -15.83 -11.60
N VAL A 161 -6.06 -15.45 -10.36
CA VAL A 161 -4.81 -15.79 -9.65
C VAL A 161 -5.14 -16.67 -8.45
N ASN A 162 -4.48 -17.83 -8.35
CA ASN A 162 -4.75 -18.84 -7.34
C ASN A 162 -4.74 -18.30 -5.88
N HIS A 163 -5.77 -18.73 -5.14
CA HIS A 163 -6.04 -18.68 -3.69
C HIS A 163 -6.82 -17.48 -3.09
N THR A 164 -8.10 -17.79 -2.82
CA THR A 164 -9.03 -17.31 -1.77
C THR A 164 -9.69 -15.93 -1.94
N ILE A 165 -11.03 -15.93 -2.10
CA ILE A 165 -11.95 -14.77 -2.09
C ILE A 165 -13.27 -15.08 -1.31
N PHE A 166 -14.15 -16.04 -1.66
CA PHE A 166 -15.29 -16.41 -0.76
C PHE A 166 -15.58 -17.92 -0.77
N GLY A 167 -16.12 -18.45 0.34
CA GLY A 167 -16.19 -19.87 0.72
C GLY A 167 -16.96 -20.87 -0.15
N GLU A 168 -17.30 -20.56 -1.40
CA GLU A 168 -17.74 -21.54 -2.41
C GLU A 168 -17.28 -21.08 -3.81
N TYR A 169 -16.49 -21.91 -4.50
CA TYR A 169 -15.88 -21.58 -5.78
C TYR A 169 -16.56 -22.28 -6.95
N VAL A 170 -16.73 -21.54 -8.06
CA VAL A 170 -16.73 -22.11 -9.40
C VAL A 170 -15.39 -21.76 -10.03
N VAL A 171 -14.58 -22.76 -10.36
CA VAL A 171 -13.41 -22.57 -11.23
C VAL A 171 -13.97 -22.11 -12.56
N GLY A 172 -13.70 -20.85 -12.94
CA GLY A 172 -14.05 -20.36 -14.27
C GLY A 172 -13.51 -21.32 -15.31
N ASP A 173 -14.36 -21.74 -16.25
CA ASP A 173 -13.84 -22.41 -17.44
C ASP A 173 -12.81 -21.47 -18.09
N GLY A 174 -11.74 -21.99 -18.71
CA GLY A 174 -10.62 -21.17 -19.18
C GLY A 174 -10.97 -20.00 -20.14
N ARG A 175 -12.24 -19.83 -20.54
CA ARG A 175 -12.73 -18.66 -21.29
C ARG A 175 -12.82 -17.41 -20.40
N GLN A 176 -13.27 -17.52 -19.15
CA GLN A 176 -13.37 -16.36 -18.24
C GLN A 176 -11.98 -15.75 -17.94
N GLY A 177 -10.94 -16.59 -17.86
CA GLY A 177 -9.56 -16.12 -17.73
C GLY A 177 -9.06 -15.36 -18.97
N LYS A 178 -9.49 -15.73 -20.17
CA LYS A 178 -9.12 -15.03 -21.41
C LYS A 178 -9.81 -13.67 -21.51
N GLU A 179 -11.11 -13.61 -21.19
CA GLU A 179 -11.85 -12.34 -21.14
C GLU A 179 -11.25 -11.36 -20.14
N TRP A 180 -10.83 -11.84 -18.97
CA TRP A 180 -10.12 -11.03 -17.97
C TRP A 180 -8.82 -10.43 -18.55
N ILE A 181 -7.99 -11.26 -19.23
CA ILE A 181 -6.74 -10.79 -19.84
C ILE A 181 -7.01 -9.74 -20.92
N ASP A 182 -7.99 -9.98 -21.78
CA ASP A 182 -8.32 -9.09 -22.90
C ASP A 182 -8.90 -7.76 -22.40
N ARG A 183 -9.79 -7.80 -21.39
CA ARG A 183 -10.33 -6.61 -20.75
C ARG A 183 -9.25 -5.81 -20.04
N ARG A 184 -8.35 -6.47 -19.31
CA ARG A 184 -7.21 -5.82 -18.67
C ARG A 184 -6.32 -5.12 -19.68
N LYS A 185 -5.95 -5.78 -20.78
CA LYS A 185 -5.14 -5.15 -21.84
C LYS A 185 -5.82 -3.92 -22.44
N LYS A 186 -7.14 -3.97 -22.62
CA LYS A 186 -7.93 -2.84 -23.10
C LYS A 186 -7.86 -1.66 -22.11
N LEU A 187 -8.08 -1.91 -20.82
CA LEU A 187 -7.98 -0.86 -19.80
C LEU A 187 -6.55 -0.31 -19.65
N GLU A 188 -5.53 -1.17 -19.75
CA GLU A 188 -4.12 -0.74 -19.78
C GLU A 188 -3.87 0.22 -20.97
N ALA A 189 -4.39 -0.08 -22.15
CA ALA A 189 -4.27 0.80 -23.32
C ALA A 189 -5.02 2.14 -23.12
N GLU A 190 -6.26 2.09 -22.63
CA GLU A 190 -7.07 3.28 -22.32
C GLU A 190 -6.39 4.17 -21.26
N ALA A 191 -5.76 3.57 -20.26
CA ALA A 191 -5.02 4.29 -19.22
C ALA A 191 -3.76 4.98 -19.77
N VAL A 192 -3.04 4.35 -20.71
CA VAL A 192 -1.89 4.97 -21.39
C VAL A 192 -2.33 6.18 -22.20
N ASP A 193 -3.43 6.07 -22.95
CA ASP A 193 -3.99 7.16 -23.73
C ASP A 193 -4.47 8.31 -22.83
N ALA A 194 -5.14 7.99 -21.73
CA ALA A 194 -5.59 8.97 -20.74
C ALA A 194 -4.43 9.69 -20.05
N ALA A 195 -3.34 8.97 -19.71
CA ALA A 195 -2.14 9.56 -19.12
C ALA A 195 -1.44 10.53 -20.10
N ALA A 196 -1.36 10.17 -21.38
CA ALA A 196 -0.82 11.04 -22.42
C ALA A 196 -1.67 12.32 -22.59
N ALA A 197 -3.00 12.18 -22.54
CA ALA A 197 -3.92 13.32 -22.60
C ALA A 197 -3.77 14.24 -21.38
N LYS A 198 -3.68 13.68 -20.17
CA LYS A 198 -3.46 14.43 -18.92
C LYS A 198 -2.14 15.19 -18.94
N ALA A 199 -1.05 14.54 -19.35
CA ALA A 199 0.27 15.18 -19.45
C ALA A 199 0.27 16.35 -20.45
N LYS A 200 -0.44 16.21 -21.58
CA LYS A 200 -0.61 17.29 -22.55
C LYS A 200 -1.39 18.46 -21.96
N ALA A 201 -2.47 18.19 -21.24
CA ALA A 201 -3.29 19.23 -20.59
C ALA A 201 -2.51 19.98 -19.49
N GLU A 202 -1.74 19.27 -18.67
CA GLU A 202 -0.88 19.87 -17.64
C GLU A 202 0.24 20.72 -18.26
N ALA A 203 0.86 20.27 -19.35
CA ALA A 203 1.86 21.05 -20.08
C ALA A 203 1.27 22.34 -20.68
N GLU A 204 0.05 22.28 -21.22
CA GLU A 204 -0.64 23.46 -21.76
C GLU A 204 -1.07 24.43 -20.64
N ALA A 205 -1.53 23.92 -19.50
CA ALA A 205 -1.85 24.72 -18.33
C ALA A 205 -0.59 25.41 -17.76
N ALA A 206 0.54 24.69 -17.67
CA ALA A 206 1.82 25.25 -17.23
C ALA A 206 2.34 26.33 -18.19
N ALA A 207 2.16 26.16 -19.51
CA ALA A 207 2.51 27.17 -20.50
C ALA A 207 1.65 28.45 -20.39
N LYS A 208 0.37 28.31 -20.01
CA LYS A 208 -0.54 29.44 -19.77
C LYS A 208 -0.32 30.15 -18.43
N ALA A 209 0.24 29.45 -17.43
CA ALA A 209 0.50 29.98 -16.10
C ALA A 209 1.90 30.61 -15.92
N ALA A 210 2.75 30.60 -16.96
CA ALA A 210 4.09 31.20 -16.90
C ALA A 210 3.98 32.73 -16.70
N PRO A 211 4.51 33.29 -15.58
CA PRO A 211 4.47 34.73 -15.37
C PRO A 211 5.33 35.46 -16.41
N ALA A 212 4.83 36.59 -16.92
CA ALA A 212 5.56 37.44 -17.84
C ALA A 212 6.95 37.79 -17.27
N PRO A 213 8.01 37.80 -18.10
CA PRO A 213 9.35 38.08 -17.63
C PRO A 213 9.38 39.46 -16.97
N GLN A 214 9.69 39.48 -15.66
CA GLN A 214 9.93 40.73 -14.94
C GLN A 214 11.18 41.38 -15.55
N THR A 215 10.99 42.48 -16.26
CA THR A 215 12.09 43.32 -16.75
C THR A 215 12.80 43.92 -15.54
N GLY A 216 13.95 43.35 -15.17
CA GLY A 216 14.79 43.85 -14.09
C GLY A 216 15.33 45.26 -14.37
N PRO A 217 15.70 46.03 -13.33
CA PRO A 217 16.16 47.40 -13.48
C PRO A 217 17.51 47.48 -14.21
N THR A 218 17.59 48.39 -15.17
CA THR A 218 18.77 48.70 -15.97
C THR A 218 19.92 49.19 -15.08
N TYR A 219 20.96 48.39 -14.90
CA TYR A 219 22.22 48.82 -14.29
C TYR A 219 22.94 49.80 -15.24
N GLN A 220 22.98 51.09 -14.89
CA GLN A 220 23.87 52.04 -15.56
C GLN A 220 25.31 51.79 -15.11
N ALA A 221 26.18 51.48 -16.06
CA ALA A 221 27.61 51.28 -15.85
C ALA A 221 28.30 52.64 -15.60
N ASN A 222 28.75 52.89 -14.38
CA ASN A 222 29.69 53.97 -14.10
C ASN A 222 31.12 53.47 -14.29
N ALA A 223 31.80 54.03 -15.29
CA ALA A 223 33.20 53.80 -15.60
C ALA A 223 34.11 54.51 -14.59
N HIS A 224 34.77 53.73 -13.73
CA HIS A 224 36.00 54.16 -13.08
C HIS A 224 36.89 52.94 -12.79
N ALA A 225 37.88 52.74 -13.65
CA ALA A 225 38.94 51.76 -13.46
C ALA A 225 40.18 52.44 -12.86
N PRO A 226 40.73 51.97 -11.74
CA PRO A 226 42.12 52.19 -11.40
C PRO A 226 43.02 51.00 -11.85
N PRO A 227 44.32 51.24 -12.11
CA PRO A 227 45.18 50.33 -12.85
C PRO A 227 45.68 49.12 -12.04
N LEU A 228 45.95 48.03 -12.75
CA LEU A 228 46.50 46.77 -12.25
C LEU A 228 47.97 46.91 -11.79
N PRO A 229 48.36 46.31 -10.66
CA PRO A 229 49.75 45.98 -10.39
C PRO A 229 50.07 44.51 -10.75
N SER A 230 51.00 44.41 -11.71
CA SER A 230 52.05 43.41 -11.96
C SER A 230 52.01 42.03 -11.30
N ALA A 231 52.10 41.02 -12.17
CA ALA A 231 52.27 39.60 -11.89
C ALA A 231 53.40 39.29 -10.88
N SER A 232 53.08 38.48 -9.87
CA SER A 232 54.06 37.73 -9.10
C SER A 232 53.70 36.24 -9.09
N ARG A 233 54.74 35.45 -9.30
CA ARG A 233 54.79 34.01 -9.57
C ARG A 233 54.05 33.19 -8.51
N VAL A 234 53.19 32.27 -8.96
CA VAL A 234 52.66 31.19 -8.12
C VAL A 234 53.45 29.92 -8.41
N SER A 235 54.20 29.45 -7.41
CA SER A 235 54.84 28.14 -7.40
C SER A 235 53.81 27.02 -7.28
N PRO A 236 54.03 25.84 -7.90
CA PRO A 236 53.05 24.76 -7.90
C PRO A 236 53.00 24.03 -6.55
N VAL A 237 51.83 24.03 -5.92
CA VAL A 237 51.54 23.25 -4.71
C VAL A 237 51.43 21.77 -5.07
N HIS A 238 52.26 20.97 -4.42
CA HIS A 238 52.36 19.52 -4.51
C HIS A 238 51.09 18.87 -3.94
N ARG A 239 50.34 18.11 -4.75
CA ARG A 239 49.25 17.23 -4.27
C ARG A 239 49.85 15.91 -3.76
N PRO A 240 49.55 15.46 -2.52
CA PRO A 240 49.86 14.11 -2.11
C PRO A 240 48.80 13.12 -2.62
N SER A 241 49.26 12.01 -3.19
CA SER A 241 48.43 10.88 -3.64
C SER A 241 47.75 10.16 -2.48
N PRO A 242 46.52 9.63 -2.64
CA PRO A 242 45.86 8.85 -1.60
C PRO A 242 46.48 7.47 -1.46
N ARG A 243 46.80 7.14 -0.20
CA ARG A 243 47.38 5.89 0.30
C ARG A 243 46.36 4.76 0.18
N ILE A 244 46.73 3.70 -0.52
CA ILE A 244 46.00 2.43 -0.56
C ILE A 244 46.18 1.73 0.79
N HIS A 245 45.09 1.50 1.52
CA HIS A 245 45.07 0.60 2.67
C HIS A 245 44.41 -0.73 2.31
N ARG A 246 45.28 -1.71 2.04
CA ARG A 246 44.95 -3.14 2.09
C ARG A 246 44.85 -3.54 3.56
N HIS A 247 43.67 -3.96 4.02
CA HIS A 247 43.58 -4.82 5.20
C HIS A 247 43.48 -6.27 4.76
N ARG A 248 44.48 -7.05 5.19
CA ARG A 248 44.53 -8.51 5.08
C ARG A 248 44.38 -9.10 6.48
N ASN A 249 43.65 -10.21 6.54
CA ASN A 249 43.70 -11.31 7.50
C ASN A 249 43.15 -11.12 8.91
N ALA A 250 42.22 -12.00 9.29
CA ALA A 250 42.59 -13.09 10.20
C ALA A 250 41.64 -14.30 10.06
N LYS A 251 42.27 -15.46 9.85
CA LYS A 251 41.70 -16.81 9.94
C LYS A 251 41.22 -17.07 11.38
N ARG A 252 40.09 -17.76 11.53
CA ARG A 252 39.86 -18.69 12.65
C ARG A 252 39.21 -19.97 12.13
N SER A 253 39.99 -21.04 12.16
CA SER A 253 39.58 -22.43 12.04
C SER A 253 38.90 -22.93 13.32
N ARG A 254 37.93 -23.84 13.17
CA ARG A 254 37.70 -25.11 13.91
C ARG A 254 36.49 -25.80 13.26
N MET A 255 36.65 -26.87 12.49
CA MET A 255 36.80 -28.30 12.85
C MET A 255 35.55 -28.98 13.43
N PHE A 256 35.18 -30.08 12.74
CA PHE A 256 34.53 -31.33 13.20
C PHE A 256 33.00 -31.29 13.45
N TRP A 257 32.16 -32.25 13.03
CA TRP A 257 32.38 -33.66 12.63
C TRP A 257 31.31 -34.17 11.64
N ASP A 258 31.72 -35.13 10.80
CA ASP A 258 30.87 -36.12 10.13
C ASP A 258 30.25 -37.09 11.15
N SER A 259 29.07 -37.64 10.84
CA SER A 259 28.78 -39.06 11.06
C SER A 259 27.47 -39.48 10.39
N LYS A 260 27.63 -40.38 9.41
CA LYS A 260 26.84 -41.56 9.03
C LYS A 260 25.34 -41.42 8.75
#